data_AF-A0A352S938-F1
#
_entry.id   AF-A0A352S938-F1
#
_cell.length_a   1.000
_cell.length_b   1.000
_cell.length_c   1.000
_cell.angle_alpha   90.00
_cell.angle_beta   90.00
_cell.angle_gamma   90.00
#
_symmetry.space_group_name_H-M   'P 1'
#
loop_
_entity.id
_entity.type
_entity.pdbx_description
1 polymer ?
#
loop_
_entity_poly.entity_id
_entity_poly.type
_entity_poly.pdbx_seq_one_letter_code
_entity_poly.pdbx_strand_id
1 'polypeptide(L)' 'QGGPLMHVIAGKAVAFKEALQPDFKAYQEQVVKNAAALAETLIARGLRIVSGRTESHVMLV' A
#
# COMPACT_ATOMS: atom_id res chain seq x y z
N GLN A 1 -10.32 -23.88 11.78
CA GLN A 1 -9.96 -24.38 10.43
C GLN A 1 -9.68 -25.87 10.53
N GLY A 2 -9.89 -26.63 9.44
CA GLY A 2 -9.55 -28.05 9.33
C GLY A 2 -8.17 -28.25 8.69
N GLY A 3 -8.11 -28.80 7.48
CA GLY A 3 -6.85 -28.99 6.74
C GLY A 3 -6.27 -27.69 6.14
N PRO A 4 -4.93 -27.59 6.02
CA PRO A 4 -4.27 -26.42 5.44
C PRO A 4 -4.46 -26.33 3.91
N LEU A 5 -4.64 -25.11 3.40
CA LEU A 5 -4.70 -24.83 1.97
C LEU A 5 -3.29 -24.71 1.39
N MET A 6 -2.64 -25.85 1.10
CA MET A 6 -1.23 -25.88 0.69
C MET A 6 -0.89 -25.04 -0.54
N HIS A 7 -1.81 -24.92 -1.51
CA HIS A 7 -1.64 -24.06 -2.68
C HIS A 7 -1.58 -22.56 -2.30
N VAL A 8 -2.35 -22.13 -1.30
CA VAL A 8 -2.28 -20.76 -0.77
C VAL A 8 -0.97 -20.53 -0.01
N ILE A 9 -0.53 -21.52 0.77
CA ILE A 9 0.75 -21.45 1.51
C ILE A 9 1.92 -21.30 0.53
N ALA A 10 1.93 -22.08 -0.56
CA ALA A 10 2.93 -21.97 -1.62
C ALA A 10 2.92 -20.58 -2.27
N GLY A 11 1.74 -20.04 -2.59
CA GLY A 11 1.60 -18.68 -3.13
C GLY A 11 2.14 -17.60 -2.18
N LYS A 12 1.86 -17.72 -0.87
CA LYS A 12 2.40 -16.80 0.14
C LYS A 12 3.93 -16.87 0.25
N ALA A 13 4.53 -18.04 0.11
CA ALA A 13 5.99 -18.19 0.12
C ALA A 13 6.64 -17.42 -1.05
N VAL A 14 6.03 -17.46 -2.24
CA VAL A 14 6.49 -16.66 -3.40
C VAL A 14 6.34 -15.17 -3.13
N ALA A 15 5.18 -14.73 -2.63
CA ALA A 15 4.93 -13.33 -2.31
C ALA A 15 5.92 -12.78 -1.26
N PHE A 16 6.31 -13.59 -0.25
CA PHE A 16 7.33 -13.18 0.71
C PHE A 16 8.73 -13.07 0.09
N LYS A 17 9.08 -13.93 -0.88
CA LYS A 17 10.34 -13.80 -1.62
C LYS A 17 10.38 -12.51 -2.44
N GLU A 18 9.28 -12.16 -3.10
CA GLU A 18 9.14 -10.91 -3.84
C GLU A 18 9.23 -9.69 -2.92
N ALA A 19 8.56 -9.74 -1.76
CA ALA A 19 8.58 -8.66 -0.77
C ALA A 19 9.99 -8.35 -0.21
N LEU A 20 10.90 -9.32 -0.25
CA LEU A 20 12.30 -9.15 0.15
C LEU A 20 13.21 -8.59 -0.95
N GLN A 21 12.73 -8.46 -2.19
CA GLN A 21 13.53 -7.88 -3.27
C GLN A 21 13.69 -6.37 -3.10
N PRO A 22 14.85 -5.78 -3.44
CA PRO A 22 15.07 -4.33 -3.38
C PRO A 22 14.02 -3.51 -4.16
N ASP A 23 13.59 -4.03 -5.31
CA ASP A 23 12.58 -3.38 -6.16
C ASP A 23 11.22 -3.27 -5.45
N PHE A 24 10.89 -4.22 -4.58
CA PHE A 24 9.67 -4.14 -3.78
C PHE A 24 9.73 -2.99 -2.78
N LYS A 25 10.90 -2.69 -2.21
CA LYS A 25 11.09 -1.50 -1.36
C LYS A 25 10.88 -0.22 -2.18
N ALA A 26 11.47 -0.13 -3.37
CA ALA A 26 11.28 1.02 -4.26
C ALA A 26 9.81 1.19 -4.66
N TYR A 27 9.11 0.09 -4.93
CA TYR A 27 7.67 0.08 -5.18
C TYR A 27 6.87 0.63 -3.99
N GLN A 28 7.14 0.17 -2.77
CA GLN A 28 6.44 0.65 -1.57
C GLN A 28 6.70 2.14 -1.28
N GLU A 29 7.93 2.63 -1.52
CA GLU A 29 8.23 4.07 -1.44
C GLU A 29 7.42 4.88 -2.47
N GLN A 30 7.24 4.36 -3.68
CA GLN A 30 6.43 5.01 -4.71
C GLN A 30 4.94 5.04 -4.34
N VAL A 31 4.42 3.98 -3.70
CA VAL A 31 3.04 3.93 -3.21
C VAL A 31 2.76 5.08 -2.23
N VAL A 32 3.64 5.31 -1.25
CA VAL A 32 3.46 6.40 -0.27
C VAL A 32 3.59 7.77 -0.93
N LYS A 33 4.57 7.96 -1.84
CA LYS A 33 4.72 9.22 -2.60
C LYS A 33 3.46 9.55 -3.41
N ASN A 34 2.90 8.55 -4.09
CA ASN A 34 1.68 8.71 -4.87
C ASN A 34 0.47 9.06 -3.99
N ALA A 35 0.34 8.40 -2.82
CA ALA A 35 -0.74 8.67 -1.89
C ALA A 35 -0.68 10.10 -1.34
N ALA A 36 0.52 10.59 -0.99
CA ALA A 36 0.72 11.98 -0.56
C ALA A 36 0.33 12.98 -1.66
N ALA A 37 0.83 12.78 -2.90
CA ALA A 37 0.51 13.65 -4.04
C ALA A 37 -1.00 13.68 -4.33
N LEU A 38 -1.68 12.53 -4.24
CA LEU A 38 -3.13 12.45 -4.39
C LEU A 38 -3.86 13.25 -3.29
N ALA A 39 -3.51 13.03 -2.02
CA ALA A 39 -4.11 13.73 -0.90
C ALA A 39 -3.95 15.25 -1.01
N GLU A 40 -2.74 15.73 -1.33
CA GLU A 40 -2.45 17.15 -1.56
C GLU A 40 -3.29 17.72 -2.71
N THR A 41 -3.42 16.98 -3.81
CA THR A 41 -4.22 17.40 -4.96
C THR A 41 -5.71 17.49 -4.62
N LEU A 42 -6.24 16.55 -3.82
CA LEU A 42 -7.64 16.57 -3.39
C LEU A 42 -7.91 17.76 -2.47
N ILE A 43 -7.00 18.04 -1.52
CA ILE A 43 -7.06 19.22 -0.64
C ILE A 43 -7.04 20.51 -1.46
N ALA A 44 -6.13 20.62 -2.43
CA ALA A 44 -6.04 21.78 -3.32
C ALA A 44 -7.31 22.00 -4.15
N ARG A 45 -8.09 20.94 -4.40
CA ARG A 45 -9.38 20.98 -5.10
C ARG A 45 -10.58 21.19 -4.16
N GLY A 46 -10.34 21.50 -2.88
CA GLY A 46 -11.38 21.82 -1.90
C GLY A 46 -12.03 20.62 -1.23
N LEU A 47 -11.50 19.40 -1.43
CA LEU A 47 -11.97 18.22 -0.71
C LEU A 47 -11.29 18.12 0.65
N ARG A 48 -12.05 17.74 1.67
CA ARG A 48 -11.50 17.49 3.00
C ARG A 48 -10.83 16.11 3.00
N ILE A 49 -9.64 16.02 3.57
CA ILE A 49 -9.01 14.74 3.94
C ILE A 49 -9.04 14.65 5.47
N VAL A 50 -9.55 13.55 6.02
CA VAL A 50 -9.53 13.31 7.47
C VAL A 50 -8.07 13.26 7.93
N SER A 51 -7.76 13.97 9.03
CA SER A 51 -6.40 14.27 9.54
C SER A 51 -5.55 15.26 8.71
N GLY A 52 -6.03 15.71 7.55
CA GLY A 52 -5.37 16.74 6.73
C GLY A 52 -4.16 16.27 5.91
N ARG A 53 -3.77 14.99 6.01
CA ARG A 53 -2.69 14.36 5.21
C ARG A 53 -2.86 12.84 5.17
N THR A 54 -1.96 12.15 4.47
CA THR A 54 -1.76 10.70 4.60
C THR A 54 -0.28 10.38 4.82
N GLU A 55 -0.01 9.34 5.62
CA GLU A 55 1.32 8.79 5.88
C GLU A 55 1.39 7.30 5.49
N SER A 56 0.38 6.84 4.74
CA SER A 56 0.24 5.45 4.31
C SER A 56 -0.19 5.38 2.84
N HIS A 57 -0.79 4.26 2.44
CA HIS A 57 -1.33 4.05 1.10
C HIS A 57 -2.82 4.43 0.98
N VAL A 58 -3.46 4.88 2.06
CA VAL A 58 -4.90 5.18 2.11
C VAL A 58 -5.14 6.60 2.62
N MET A 59 -6.22 7.23 2.15
CA MET A 59 -6.76 8.48 2.68
C MET A 59 -8.29 8.39 2.75
N LEU A 60 -8.90 9.10 3.71
CA LEU A 60 -10.35 9.19 3.84
C LEU A 60 -10.79 10.61 3.46
N VAL A 61 -11.64 10.68 2.43
CA VAL A 61 -12.25 11.92 1.90
C VAL A 61 -13.57 12.15 2.60
#